data_AF-A0A7C4NA99-F1
#
_entry.id   AF-A0A7C4NA99-F1
#
_cell.length_a   1.000
_cell.length_b   1.000
_cell.length_c   1.000
_cell.angle_alpha   90.00
_cell.angle_beta   90.00
_cell.angle_gamma   90.00
#
_symmetry.space_group_name_H-M   'P 1'
#
loop_
_entity.id
_entity.type
_entity.pdbx_description
1 polymer ?
#
loop_
_entity_poly.entity_id
_entity_poly.type
_entity_poly.pdbx_seq_one_letter_code
_entity_poly.pdbx_strand_id
1 'polypeptide(L)'
;MGNKTLADIPLSQAHRAQQKALLRMHLYVTGETHRMLLDAGKAMKAAVIGEARDDGTMDGLGLYRAKQAVEREWRKFFAEWQALFEEMRTEAAALPFGTLAIYQEKWLKPALSKVEKQLGERVSVIDFVFNPQLEAIRAAADKRIYRDGLNLSRRVWQLDHESLRAIEDIINAGVANGASAWQIAEMLEQYLGAGQDCPRWTRTRLYKVPKKDIAAGRRTGLYSKDACAGQGVAYKALRLARNEIQAIHHLATDAVFRQMPWVQGEQIHLSAAHPVEDECDTVVNGGRDGKGIYAVGEISLPIHVQCLCYKTAVMMSEREFTDGLRGWLDGSQPWPEMDAFQQALGGNLMIDLIRSQIAQHLARWVFEDPYTFN
;
A
#
# COMPACT_ATOMS: atom_id res chain seq x y z
N MET A 1 19.15 -20.53 -8.08
CA MET A 1 17.79 -20.85 -7.60
C MET A 1 16.83 -20.19 -8.58
N GLY A 2 15.87 -20.92 -9.15
CA GLY A 2 14.92 -20.33 -10.11
C GLY A 2 14.14 -19.16 -9.49
N ASN A 3 13.78 -18.17 -10.31
CA ASN A 3 12.93 -17.07 -9.89
C ASN A 3 11.57 -17.61 -9.46
N LYS A 4 11.17 -17.35 -8.21
CA LYS A 4 9.86 -17.75 -7.70
C LYS A 4 8.79 -16.89 -8.36
N THR A 5 7.67 -17.52 -8.68
CA THR A 5 6.54 -16.93 -9.39
C THR A 5 5.26 -17.05 -8.57
N LEU A 6 4.18 -16.41 -9.05
CA LEU A 6 2.86 -16.53 -8.45
C LEU A 6 2.39 -17.99 -8.29
N ALA A 7 2.78 -18.89 -9.20
CA ALA A 7 2.48 -20.31 -9.15
C ALA A 7 3.10 -21.03 -7.94
N ASP A 8 4.18 -20.49 -7.35
CA ASP A 8 4.87 -21.05 -6.20
C ASP A 8 4.19 -20.71 -4.85
N ILE A 9 3.17 -19.86 -4.85
CA ILE A 9 2.40 -19.53 -3.63
C ILE A 9 1.33 -20.61 -3.42
N PRO A 10 1.37 -21.37 -2.31
CA PRO A 10 0.31 -22.34 -2.00
C PRO A 10 -1.03 -21.64 -1.80
N LEU A 11 -2.12 -22.30 -2.20
CA LEU A 11 -3.48 -21.76 -2.04
C LEU A 11 -3.77 -21.34 -0.59
N SER A 12 -3.37 -22.18 0.38
CA SER A 12 -3.57 -21.92 1.82
C SER A 12 -2.80 -20.70 2.35
N GLN A 13 -1.87 -20.16 1.57
CA GLN A 13 -1.05 -19.00 1.94
C GLN A 13 -1.36 -17.77 1.08
N ALA A 14 -2.33 -17.82 0.16
CA ALA A 14 -2.59 -16.74 -0.79
C ALA A 14 -2.85 -15.38 -0.09
N HIS A 15 -3.79 -15.32 0.85
CA HIS A 15 -4.08 -14.09 1.60
C HIS A 15 -2.93 -13.65 2.53
N ARG A 16 -2.19 -14.59 3.11
CA ARG A 16 -0.99 -14.26 3.90
C ARG A 16 0.13 -13.68 3.04
N ALA A 17 0.28 -14.18 1.82
CA ALA A 17 1.22 -13.64 0.85
C ALA A 17 0.79 -12.23 0.41
N GLN A 18 -0.50 -12.00 0.17
CA GLN A 18 -1.08 -10.68 -0.10
C GLN A 18 -0.77 -9.69 1.04
N GLN A 19 -1.04 -10.06 2.29
CA GLN A 19 -0.73 -9.18 3.43
C GLN A 19 0.78 -8.94 3.58
N LYS A 20 1.60 -9.97 3.35
CA LYS A 20 3.07 -9.82 3.35
C LYS A 20 3.54 -8.83 2.28
N ALA A 21 2.99 -8.90 1.06
CA ALA A 21 3.31 -7.96 -0.02
C ALA A 21 2.98 -6.52 0.40
N LEU A 22 1.77 -6.29 0.92
CA LEU A 22 1.33 -4.98 1.37
C LEU A 22 2.22 -4.40 2.50
N LEU A 23 2.59 -5.22 3.48
CA LEU A 23 3.48 -4.80 4.55
C LEU A 23 4.90 -4.46 4.06
N ARG A 24 5.41 -5.20 3.07
CA ARG A 24 6.71 -4.89 2.44
C ARG A 24 6.65 -3.58 1.68
N MET A 25 5.54 -3.31 0.99
CA MET A 25 5.29 -2.05 0.30
C MET A 25 5.24 -0.87 1.28
N HIS A 26 4.56 -0.99 2.41
CA HIS A 26 4.59 0.04 3.45
C HIS A 26 6.00 0.32 3.98
N LEU A 27 6.81 -0.73 4.17
CA LEU A 27 8.21 -0.58 4.58
C LEU A 27 9.05 0.09 3.49
N TYR A 28 8.83 -0.23 2.22
CA TYR A 28 9.48 0.42 1.10
C TYR A 28 9.15 1.92 1.04
N VAL A 29 7.86 2.28 1.02
CA VAL A 29 7.38 3.68 1.05
C VAL A 29 7.93 4.44 2.24
N THR A 30 7.98 3.79 3.40
CA THR A 30 8.57 4.38 4.61
C THR A 30 10.04 4.75 4.39
N GLY A 31 10.83 3.83 3.83
CA GLY A 31 12.25 4.08 3.56
C GLY A 31 12.46 5.18 2.52
N GLU A 32 11.75 5.11 1.40
CA GLU A 32 11.91 6.06 0.30
C GLU A 32 11.44 7.47 0.67
N THR A 33 10.32 7.61 1.39
CA THR A 33 9.87 8.93 1.89
C THR A 33 10.94 9.59 2.76
N HIS A 34 11.52 8.85 3.71
CA HIS A 34 12.59 9.38 4.57
C HIS A 34 13.87 9.69 3.79
N ARG A 35 14.22 8.86 2.79
CA ARG A 35 15.38 9.10 1.93
C ARG A 35 15.19 10.40 1.13
N MET A 36 14.06 10.55 0.44
CA MET A 36 13.74 11.73 -0.35
C MET A 36 13.72 13.01 0.51
N LEU A 37 13.09 12.97 1.70
CA LEU A 37 13.08 14.10 2.62
C LEU A 37 14.47 14.45 3.18
N LEU A 38 15.33 13.46 3.38
CA LEU A 38 16.71 13.70 3.80
C LEU A 38 17.49 14.43 2.72
N ASP A 39 17.38 13.97 1.47
CA ASP A 39 18.07 14.57 0.33
C ASP A 39 17.59 16.01 0.13
N ALA A 40 16.27 16.22 0.19
CA ALA A 40 15.65 17.55 0.13
C ALA A 40 16.08 18.45 1.31
N GLY A 41 16.03 17.94 2.54
CA GLY A 41 16.43 18.67 3.73
C GLY A 41 17.90 19.09 3.71
N LYS A 42 18.79 18.23 3.21
CA LYS A 42 20.21 18.55 3.00
C LYS A 42 20.37 19.68 1.99
N ALA A 43 19.63 19.65 0.88
CA ALA A 43 19.66 20.70 -0.14
C ALA A 43 19.11 22.04 0.39
N MET A 44 17.99 22.00 1.12
CA MET A 44 17.38 23.18 1.76
C MET A 44 18.32 23.81 2.79
N LYS A 45 18.96 22.98 3.64
CA LYS A 45 19.97 23.43 4.59
C LYS A 45 21.15 24.10 3.90
N ALA A 46 21.67 23.49 2.84
CA ALA A 46 22.75 24.09 2.06
C ALA A 46 22.34 25.44 1.45
N ALA A 47 21.09 25.55 0.97
CA ALA A 47 20.55 26.80 0.43
C ALA A 47 20.45 27.91 1.50
N VAL A 48 19.98 27.59 2.71
CA VAL A 48 19.89 28.55 3.82
C VAL A 48 21.29 28.98 4.29
N ILE A 49 22.20 28.03 4.48
CA ILE A 49 23.57 28.33 4.93
C ILE A 49 24.35 29.12 3.87
N GLY A 50 24.12 28.85 2.58
CA GLY A 50 24.80 29.52 1.48
C GLY A 50 24.52 31.02 1.37
N GLU A 51 23.42 31.50 1.97
CA GLU A 51 23.04 32.92 1.98
C GLU A 51 23.46 33.64 3.28
N ALA A 52 24.22 32.97 4.16
CA ALA A 52 24.72 33.55 5.41
C ALA A 52 25.87 34.55 5.16
N ARG A 53 25.90 35.62 5.94
CA ARG A 53 27.02 36.57 6.05
C ARG A 53 28.11 36.03 6.99
N ASP A 54 29.20 36.77 7.12
CA ASP A 54 30.34 36.43 7.98
C ASP A 54 29.97 36.27 9.46
N ASP A 55 28.93 36.99 9.93
CA ASP A 55 28.39 36.87 11.29
C ASP A 55 27.39 35.72 11.46
N GLY A 56 27.15 34.94 10.39
CA GLY A 56 26.21 33.82 10.35
C GLY A 56 24.74 34.23 10.18
N THR A 57 24.44 35.53 10.12
CA THR A 57 23.07 36.05 9.90
C THR A 57 22.76 36.18 8.41
N MET A 58 21.49 36.44 8.09
CA MET A 58 21.00 36.59 6.72
C MET A 58 20.26 37.92 6.58
N ASP A 59 20.46 38.61 5.45
CA ASP A 59 19.75 39.85 5.15
C ASP A 59 18.51 39.64 4.30
N GLY A 60 17.80 40.74 3.96
CA GLY A 60 16.57 40.65 3.18
C GLY A 60 16.75 40.04 1.78
N LEU A 61 17.90 40.25 1.13
CA LEU A 61 18.16 39.67 -0.19
C LEU A 61 18.53 38.18 -0.07
N GLY A 62 19.36 37.84 0.92
CA GLY A 62 19.68 36.45 1.27
C GLY A 62 18.43 35.66 1.65
N LEU A 63 17.54 36.25 2.45
CA LEU A 63 16.25 35.66 2.82
C LEU A 63 15.41 35.34 1.59
N TYR A 64 15.28 36.29 0.67
CA TYR A 64 14.54 36.09 -0.57
C TYR A 64 15.12 34.94 -1.41
N ARG A 65 16.45 34.90 -1.58
CA ARG A 65 17.14 33.84 -2.34
C ARG A 65 17.03 32.47 -1.67
N ALA A 66 17.21 32.41 -0.35
CA ALA A 66 17.05 31.20 0.44
C ALA A 66 15.63 30.64 0.31
N LYS A 67 14.60 31.49 0.42
CA LYS A 67 13.20 31.06 0.23
C LYS A 67 12.96 30.47 -1.16
N GLN A 68 13.42 31.16 -2.21
CA GLN A 68 13.25 30.63 -3.58
C GLN A 68 13.97 29.30 -3.79
N ALA A 69 15.17 29.14 -3.22
CA ALA A 69 15.92 27.89 -3.32
C ALA A 69 15.23 26.76 -2.54
N VAL A 70 14.80 27.03 -1.31
CA VAL A 70 14.07 26.06 -0.48
C VAL A 70 12.75 25.64 -1.13
N GLU A 71 12.00 26.59 -1.69
CA GLU A 71 10.76 26.31 -2.42
C GLU A 71 11.00 25.39 -3.62
N ARG A 72 12.07 25.62 -4.40
CA ARG A 72 12.43 24.74 -5.53
C ARG A 72 12.74 23.31 -5.07
N GLU A 73 13.52 23.15 -4.01
CA GLU A 73 13.85 21.83 -3.46
C GLU A 73 12.59 21.14 -2.89
N TRP A 74 11.69 21.90 -2.27
CA TRP A 74 10.41 21.38 -1.77
C TRP A 74 9.53 20.88 -2.91
N ARG A 75 9.34 21.68 -3.97
CA ARG A 75 8.53 21.29 -5.13
C ARG A 75 9.08 20.05 -5.81
N LYS A 76 10.41 19.94 -5.93
CA LYS A 76 11.07 18.75 -6.46
C LYS A 76 10.78 17.52 -5.60
N PHE A 77 11.03 17.63 -4.29
CA PHE A 77 10.71 16.55 -3.34
C PHE A 77 9.26 16.11 -3.43
N PHE A 78 8.32 17.07 -3.41
CA PHE A 78 6.90 16.76 -3.34
C PHE A 78 6.42 16.07 -4.62
N ALA A 79 6.91 16.51 -5.79
CA ALA A 79 6.60 15.85 -7.06
C ALA A 79 7.11 14.40 -7.11
N GLU A 80 8.36 14.16 -6.67
CA GLU A 80 8.94 12.81 -6.60
C GLU A 80 8.18 11.91 -5.61
N TRP A 81 7.85 12.45 -4.44
CA TRP A 81 7.09 11.73 -3.41
C TRP A 81 5.67 11.41 -3.87
N GLN A 82 4.99 12.35 -4.53
CA GLN A 82 3.63 12.14 -5.05
C GLN A 82 3.63 11.07 -6.15
N ALA A 83 4.64 11.05 -7.03
CA ALA A 83 4.77 10.01 -8.05
C ALA A 83 4.94 8.61 -7.42
N LEU A 84 5.85 8.47 -6.45
CA LEU A 84 6.01 7.24 -5.67
C LEU A 84 4.70 6.84 -4.98
N PHE A 85 4.01 7.80 -4.37
CA PHE A 85 2.77 7.55 -3.65
C PHE A 85 1.67 6.99 -4.57
N GLU A 86 1.47 7.59 -5.74
CA GLU A 86 0.47 7.12 -6.73
C GLU A 86 0.83 5.76 -7.36
N GLU A 87 2.13 5.52 -7.60
CA GLU A 87 2.62 4.21 -8.03
C GLU A 87 2.28 3.14 -6.99
N MET A 88 2.57 3.39 -5.71
CA MET A 88 2.35 2.43 -4.64
C MET A 88 0.86 2.18 -4.37
N ARG A 89 -0.01 3.17 -4.57
CA ARG A 89 -1.47 2.96 -4.56
C ARG A 89 -1.89 1.98 -5.66
N THR A 90 -1.36 2.16 -6.87
CA THR A 90 -1.66 1.30 -8.02
C THR A 90 -1.17 -0.13 -7.78
N GLU A 91 0.07 -0.28 -7.31
CA GLU A 91 0.67 -1.55 -6.92
C GLU A 91 -0.15 -2.26 -5.83
N ALA A 92 -0.62 -1.53 -4.81
CA ALA A 92 -1.44 -2.08 -3.73
C ALA A 92 -2.80 -2.59 -4.19
N ALA A 93 -3.43 -1.87 -5.12
CA ALA A 93 -4.68 -2.26 -5.76
C ALA A 93 -4.53 -3.50 -6.67
N ALA A 94 -3.33 -3.73 -7.22
CA ALA A 94 -3.04 -4.91 -8.05
C ALA A 94 -2.91 -6.21 -7.25
N LEU A 95 -2.46 -6.15 -5.98
CA LEU A 95 -2.15 -7.35 -5.18
C LEU A 95 -3.31 -8.38 -5.09
N PRO A 96 -4.58 -7.99 -4.86
CA PRO A 96 -5.69 -8.95 -4.73
C PRO A 96 -5.96 -9.74 -6.01
N PHE A 97 -5.66 -9.21 -7.20
CA PHE A 97 -5.79 -9.94 -8.46
C PHE A 97 -4.83 -11.12 -8.53
N GLY A 98 -3.65 -11.02 -7.92
CA GLY A 98 -2.74 -12.15 -7.74
C GLY A 98 -3.37 -13.28 -6.91
N THR A 99 -4.10 -12.93 -5.86
CA THR A 99 -4.86 -13.91 -5.06
C THR A 99 -5.96 -14.57 -5.88
N LEU A 100 -6.73 -13.80 -6.66
CA LEU A 100 -7.75 -14.34 -7.56
C LEU A 100 -7.14 -15.32 -8.57
N ALA A 101 -6.00 -14.96 -9.19
CA ALA A 101 -5.30 -15.83 -10.12
C ALA A 101 -4.81 -17.13 -9.46
N ILE A 102 -4.36 -17.09 -8.20
CA ILE A 102 -4.00 -18.30 -7.44
C ILE A 102 -5.23 -19.19 -7.21
N TYR A 103 -6.36 -18.63 -6.78
CA TYR A 103 -7.61 -19.41 -6.60
C TYR A 103 -8.09 -19.99 -7.92
N GLN A 104 -8.05 -19.22 -9.01
CA GLN A 104 -8.46 -19.73 -10.31
C GLN A 104 -7.57 -20.90 -10.75
N GLU A 105 -6.24 -20.79 -10.63
CA GLU A 105 -5.31 -21.83 -11.04
C GLU A 105 -5.38 -23.09 -10.16
N LYS A 106 -5.53 -22.91 -8.84
CA LYS A 106 -5.36 -24.00 -7.87
C LYS A 106 -6.66 -24.53 -7.26
N TRP A 107 -7.78 -23.85 -7.46
CA TRP A 107 -9.09 -24.27 -6.96
C TRP A 107 -10.08 -24.50 -8.11
N LEU A 108 -10.33 -23.48 -8.93
CA LEU A 108 -11.32 -23.57 -10.01
C LEU A 108 -10.88 -24.53 -11.13
N LYS A 109 -9.72 -24.32 -11.75
CA LYS A 109 -9.27 -25.14 -12.89
C LYS A 109 -9.20 -26.63 -12.56
N PRO A 110 -8.65 -27.07 -11.41
CA PRO A 110 -8.67 -28.48 -11.05
C PRO A 110 -10.08 -29.05 -10.88
N ALA A 111 -11.03 -28.26 -10.34
CA ALA A 111 -12.42 -28.68 -10.23
C ALA A 111 -13.07 -28.80 -11.62
N LEU A 112 -12.90 -27.81 -12.49
CA LEU A 112 -13.34 -27.84 -13.90
C LEU A 112 -12.83 -29.08 -14.62
N SER A 113 -11.53 -29.39 -14.53
CA SER A 113 -10.94 -30.59 -15.16
C SER A 113 -11.47 -31.91 -14.62
N LYS A 114 -12.02 -31.95 -13.39
CA LYS A 114 -12.66 -33.16 -12.85
C LYS A 114 -14.08 -33.36 -13.37
N VAL A 115 -14.79 -32.28 -13.68
CA VAL A 115 -16.22 -32.32 -14.04
C VAL A 115 -16.47 -32.22 -15.55
N GLU A 116 -15.52 -31.65 -16.31
CA GLU A 116 -15.64 -31.43 -17.74
C GLU A 116 -14.65 -32.29 -18.53
N LYS A 117 -15.15 -33.14 -19.43
CA LYS A 117 -14.32 -34.06 -20.24
C LYS A 117 -13.70 -33.40 -21.48
N GLN A 118 -14.20 -32.23 -21.88
CA GLN A 118 -13.76 -31.47 -23.06
C GLN A 118 -13.57 -30.00 -22.71
N LEU A 119 -12.56 -29.69 -21.88
CA LEU A 119 -12.17 -28.31 -21.67
C LEU A 119 -11.63 -27.72 -22.97
N GLY A 120 -12.08 -26.50 -23.31
CA GLY A 120 -11.42 -25.70 -24.35
C GLY A 120 -9.92 -25.54 -24.07
N GLU A 121 -9.12 -25.36 -25.13
CA GLU A 121 -7.68 -25.22 -24.99
C GLU A 121 -7.30 -24.07 -24.03
N ARG A 122 -6.19 -24.23 -23.30
CA ARG A 122 -5.62 -23.15 -22.49
C ARG A 122 -5.25 -21.99 -23.42
N VAL A 123 -5.99 -20.88 -23.31
CA VAL A 123 -5.68 -19.66 -24.07
C VAL A 123 -4.62 -18.85 -23.34
N SER A 124 -3.54 -18.50 -24.04
CA SER A 124 -2.48 -17.64 -23.53
C SER A 124 -2.98 -16.21 -23.32
N VAL A 125 -2.64 -15.66 -22.16
CA VAL A 125 -2.93 -14.33 -21.57
C VAL A 125 -3.38 -13.23 -22.53
N ILE A 126 -4.44 -12.53 -22.11
CA ILE A 126 -4.79 -11.19 -22.56
C ILE A 126 -4.52 -10.26 -21.37
N ASP A 127 -3.50 -9.40 -21.45
CA ASP A 127 -3.15 -8.45 -20.37
C ASP A 127 -4.32 -7.50 -20.01
N PHE A 128 -5.34 -7.42 -20.86
CA PHE A 128 -6.51 -6.56 -20.66
C PHE A 128 -7.56 -7.08 -19.65
N VAL A 129 -7.48 -8.32 -19.16
CA VAL A 129 -8.58 -8.88 -18.32
C VAL A 129 -8.77 -8.15 -17.00
N PHE A 130 -7.70 -7.65 -16.37
CA PHE A 130 -7.80 -6.94 -15.09
C PHE A 130 -7.66 -5.42 -15.21
N ASN A 131 -7.27 -4.88 -16.38
CA ASN A 131 -7.04 -3.45 -16.55
C ASN A 131 -8.30 -2.62 -16.27
N PRO A 132 -9.48 -2.92 -16.84
CA PRO A 132 -10.69 -2.15 -16.57
C PRO A 132 -11.09 -2.14 -15.09
N GLN A 133 -10.93 -3.28 -14.40
CA GLN A 133 -11.26 -3.43 -12.99
C GLN A 133 -10.30 -2.63 -12.12
N LEU A 134 -9.00 -2.69 -12.41
CA LEU A 134 -7.99 -1.91 -11.71
C LEU A 134 -8.26 -0.40 -11.86
N GLU A 135 -8.54 0.07 -13.07
CA GLU A 135 -8.87 1.48 -13.32
C GLU A 135 -10.16 1.91 -12.61
N ALA A 136 -11.20 1.07 -12.59
CA ALA A 136 -12.42 1.35 -11.86
C ALA A 136 -12.18 1.46 -10.34
N ILE A 137 -11.32 0.60 -9.78
CA ILE A 137 -10.94 0.66 -8.36
C ILE A 137 -10.17 1.95 -8.05
N ARG A 138 -9.21 2.34 -8.90
CA ARG A 138 -8.45 3.59 -8.76
C ARG A 138 -9.38 4.80 -8.78
N ALA A 139 -10.26 4.86 -9.78
CA ALA A 139 -11.25 5.93 -9.90
C ALA A 139 -12.21 5.99 -8.71
N ALA A 140 -12.62 4.85 -8.15
CA ALA A 140 -13.45 4.81 -6.95
C ALA A 140 -12.68 5.30 -5.70
N ALA A 141 -11.41 4.90 -5.56
CA ALA A 141 -10.57 5.34 -4.46
C ALA A 141 -10.29 6.85 -4.49
N ASP A 142 -10.06 7.43 -5.66
CA ASP A 142 -9.83 8.88 -5.82
C ASP A 142 -11.06 9.71 -5.43
N LYS A 143 -12.26 9.15 -5.62
CA LYS A 143 -13.54 9.78 -5.28
C LYS A 143 -13.95 9.56 -3.82
N ARG A 144 -13.20 8.77 -3.05
CA ARG A 144 -13.51 8.50 -1.64
C ARG A 144 -13.52 9.81 -0.84
N ILE A 145 -14.64 10.05 -0.15
CA ILE A 145 -14.80 11.17 0.78
C ILE A 145 -14.69 10.60 2.20
N TYR A 146 -13.80 11.19 2.99
CA TYR A 146 -13.57 10.80 4.38
C TYR A 146 -14.59 11.46 5.32
N ARG A 147 -14.63 11.02 6.58
CA ARG A 147 -15.57 11.55 7.60
C ARG A 147 -15.47 13.08 7.78
N ASP A 148 -14.30 13.65 7.50
CA ASP A 148 -14.03 15.10 7.53
C ASP A 148 -14.42 15.85 6.24
N GLY A 149 -15.04 15.17 5.27
CA GLY A 149 -15.49 15.76 4.01
C GLY A 149 -14.38 15.98 2.97
N LEU A 150 -13.13 15.59 3.28
CA LEU A 150 -12.01 15.71 2.35
C LEU A 150 -11.88 14.45 1.49
N ASN A 151 -11.41 14.63 0.26
CA ASN A 151 -10.96 13.53 -0.60
C ASN A 151 -9.43 13.52 -0.70
N LEU A 152 -8.88 12.53 -1.42
CA LEU A 152 -7.44 12.38 -1.55
C LEU A 152 -6.73 13.61 -2.12
N SER A 153 -7.25 14.16 -3.23
CA SER A 153 -6.65 15.34 -3.87
C SER A 153 -6.52 16.51 -2.91
N ARG A 154 -7.56 16.79 -2.10
CA ARG A 154 -7.49 17.85 -1.08
C ARG A 154 -6.48 17.54 0.03
N ARG A 155 -6.35 16.27 0.46
CA ARG A 155 -5.36 15.88 1.47
C ARG A 155 -3.92 16.02 0.97
N VAL A 156 -3.67 15.66 -0.29
CA VAL A 156 -2.36 15.84 -0.94
C VAL A 156 -2.04 17.33 -1.06
N TRP A 157 -3.00 18.14 -1.50
CA TRP A 157 -2.84 19.60 -1.58
C TRP A 157 -2.56 20.24 -0.21
N GLN A 158 -3.28 19.83 0.83
CA GLN A 158 -3.03 20.31 2.20
C GLN A 158 -1.63 19.93 2.68
N LEU A 159 -1.21 18.69 2.44
CA LEU A 159 0.14 18.24 2.80
C LEU A 159 1.21 19.09 2.13
N ASP A 160 1.08 19.38 0.84
CA ASP A 160 2.01 20.24 0.09
C ASP A 160 2.02 21.67 0.67
N HIS A 161 0.86 22.32 0.63
CA HIS A 161 0.74 23.76 0.86
C HIS A 161 1.01 24.14 2.32
N GLU A 162 0.51 23.35 3.27
CA GLU A 162 0.75 23.61 4.69
C GLU A 162 2.21 23.36 5.08
N SER A 163 2.86 22.38 4.46
CA SER A 163 4.27 22.09 4.74
C SER A 163 5.18 23.17 4.17
N LEU A 164 4.94 23.61 2.93
CA LEU A 164 5.70 24.71 2.33
C LEU A 164 5.52 26.01 3.11
N ARG A 165 4.28 26.36 3.49
CA ARG A 165 4.01 27.54 4.30
C ARG A 165 4.77 27.51 5.63
N ALA A 166 4.74 26.38 6.34
CA ALA A 166 5.45 26.25 7.61
C ALA A 166 6.98 26.33 7.44
N ILE A 167 7.53 25.79 6.35
CA ILE A 167 8.94 25.95 5.99
C ILE A 167 9.27 27.43 5.80
N GLU A 168 8.45 28.18 5.06
CA GLU A 168 8.64 29.62 4.88
C GLU A 168 8.54 30.39 6.22
N ASP A 169 7.59 30.02 7.07
CA ASP A 169 7.39 30.64 8.39
C ASP A 169 8.60 30.43 9.29
N ILE A 170 9.21 29.22 9.28
CA ILE A 170 10.45 28.94 10.02
C ILE A 170 11.59 29.85 9.55
N ILE A 171 11.76 30.02 8.23
CA ILE A 171 12.82 30.88 7.67
C ILE A 171 12.54 32.35 8.03
N ASN A 172 11.31 32.83 7.81
CA ASN A 172 10.93 34.22 8.10
C ASN A 172 11.12 34.55 9.59
N ALA A 173 10.63 33.68 10.48
CA ALA A 173 10.75 33.87 11.93
C ALA A 173 12.21 33.79 12.40
N GLY A 174 12.99 32.88 11.83
CA GLY A 174 14.42 32.77 12.10
C GLY A 174 15.17 34.07 11.79
N VAL A 175 14.97 34.62 10.59
CA VAL A 175 15.60 35.89 10.20
C VAL A 175 15.08 37.06 11.04
N ALA A 176 13.78 37.15 11.28
CA ALA A 176 13.19 38.22 12.08
C ALA A 176 13.70 38.25 13.54
N ASN A 177 14.01 37.07 14.09
CA ASN A 177 14.54 36.92 15.45
C ASN A 177 16.07 37.00 15.53
N GLY A 178 16.76 37.27 14.42
CA GLY A 178 18.23 37.33 14.36
C GLY A 178 18.92 35.98 14.56
N ALA A 179 18.24 34.86 14.27
CA ALA A 179 18.83 33.54 14.32
C ALA A 179 19.89 33.38 13.22
N SER A 180 20.94 32.60 13.51
CA SER A 180 21.93 32.25 12.50
C SER A 180 21.35 31.29 11.46
N ALA A 181 21.89 31.30 10.24
CA ALA A 181 21.49 30.37 9.19
C ALA A 181 21.62 28.89 9.62
N TRP A 182 22.57 28.59 10.51
CA TRP A 182 22.72 27.27 11.11
C TRP A 182 21.53 26.89 12.00
N GLN A 183 21.08 27.82 12.86
CA GLN A 183 19.89 27.61 13.71
C GLN A 183 18.63 27.45 12.87
N ILE A 184 18.48 28.24 11.79
CA ILE A 184 17.36 28.10 10.84
C ILE A 184 17.38 26.73 10.17
N ALA A 185 18.55 26.28 9.72
CA ALA A 185 18.71 24.97 9.14
C ALA A 185 18.36 23.82 10.11
N GLU A 186 18.74 23.94 11.39
CA GLU A 186 18.38 22.94 12.41
C GLU A 186 16.86 22.89 12.64
N MET A 187 16.19 24.04 12.72
CA MET A 187 14.73 24.11 12.83
C MET A 187 14.02 23.47 11.62
N LEU A 188 14.54 23.70 10.41
CA LEU A 188 14.03 23.06 9.20
C LEU A 188 14.22 21.54 9.23
N GLU A 189 15.41 21.05 9.59
CA GLU A 189 15.67 19.62 9.71
C GLU A 189 14.74 18.93 10.72
N GLN A 190 14.47 19.59 11.85
CA GLN A 190 13.51 19.13 12.85
C GLN A 190 12.07 19.09 12.31
N TYR A 191 11.63 20.16 11.61
CA TYR A 191 10.29 20.24 11.04
C TYR A 191 10.03 19.19 9.94
N LEU A 192 11.03 18.94 9.08
CA LEU A 192 10.92 17.90 8.06
C LEU A 192 10.81 16.50 8.69
N GLY A 193 11.37 16.29 9.88
CA GLY A 193 11.26 15.04 10.63
C GLY A 193 12.10 13.90 10.04
N ALA A 194 13.12 14.21 9.23
CA ALA A 194 13.95 13.22 8.54
C ALA A 194 15.37 13.08 9.13
N GLY A 195 15.72 13.84 10.18
CA GLY A 195 17.10 14.09 10.63
C GLY A 195 17.80 13.07 11.54
N GLN A 196 17.16 12.02 12.06
CA GLN A 196 17.75 11.20 13.16
C GLN A 196 17.71 9.67 12.95
N ASP A 197 18.27 9.15 11.86
CA ASP A 197 18.29 7.70 11.54
C ASP A 197 16.91 7.01 11.50
N CYS A 198 15.81 7.77 11.55
CA CYS A 198 14.42 7.32 11.34
C CYS A 198 14.35 6.55 10.02
N PRO A 199 13.57 5.46 9.94
CA PRO A 199 13.95 4.22 9.26
C PRO A 199 14.27 4.39 7.76
N ARG A 200 15.51 4.83 7.47
CA ARG A 200 16.09 4.96 6.13
C ARG A 200 16.48 3.59 5.56
N TRP A 201 16.73 2.62 6.45
CA TRP A 201 17.29 1.32 6.08
C TRP A 201 16.25 0.20 6.13
N THR A 202 15.04 0.48 5.62
CA THR A 202 14.02 -0.56 5.45
C THR A 202 14.48 -1.64 4.47
N ARG A 203 15.33 -1.31 3.48
CA ARG A 203 16.06 -2.32 2.67
C ARG A 203 16.89 -3.28 3.52
N THR A 204 17.70 -2.74 4.45
CA THR A 204 18.50 -3.56 5.37
C THR A 204 17.60 -4.47 6.18
N ARG A 205 16.49 -3.92 6.71
CA ARG A 205 15.49 -4.69 7.44
C ARG A 205 14.87 -5.81 6.61
N LEU A 206 14.45 -5.50 5.39
CA LEU A 206 13.70 -6.41 4.53
C LEU A 206 14.57 -7.54 3.96
N TYR A 207 15.83 -7.25 3.63
CA TYR A 207 16.66 -8.16 2.81
C TYR A 207 18.01 -8.52 3.42
N LYS A 208 18.54 -7.74 4.36
CA LYS A 208 19.87 -7.99 4.94
C LYS A 208 19.81 -8.61 6.33
N VAL A 209 18.75 -8.39 7.10
CA VAL A 209 18.59 -8.99 8.43
C VAL A 209 17.95 -10.39 8.32
N PRO A 210 18.58 -11.45 8.87
CA PRO A 210 17.99 -12.79 8.86
C PRO A 210 16.64 -12.87 9.57
N LYS A 211 15.72 -13.71 9.06
CA LYS A 211 14.39 -13.89 9.68
C LYS A 211 14.45 -14.33 11.15
N LYS A 212 15.41 -15.17 11.51
CA LYS A 212 15.63 -15.62 12.89
C LYS A 212 15.96 -14.45 13.82
N ASP A 213 16.75 -13.50 13.35
CA ASP A 213 17.14 -12.32 14.12
C ASP A 213 15.95 -11.35 14.26
N ILE A 214 15.14 -11.21 13.20
CA ILE A 214 13.89 -10.44 13.24
C ILE A 214 12.94 -11.02 14.29
N ALA A 215 12.76 -12.35 14.29
CA ALA A 215 11.92 -13.06 15.25
C ALA A 215 12.47 -12.94 16.70
N ALA A 216 13.79 -12.89 16.86
CA ALA A 216 14.46 -12.63 18.14
C ALA A 216 14.41 -11.15 18.57
N GLY A 217 13.65 -10.30 17.90
CA GLY A 217 13.44 -8.91 18.29
C GLY A 217 14.52 -7.93 17.84
N ARG A 218 15.50 -8.34 17.02
CA ARG A 218 16.49 -7.41 16.46
C ARG A 218 15.76 -6.32 15.67
N ARG A 219 15.96 -5.05 16.01
CA ARG A 219 15.30 -3.88 15.36
C ARG A 219 16.17 -3.15 14.33
N THR A 220 17.34 -3.68 13.97
CA THR A 220 18.21 -3.08 12.95
C THR A 220 17.43 -2.75 11.66
N GLY A 221 17.56 -1.51 11.20
CA GLY A 221 16.81 -0.98 10.04
C GLY A 221 15.42 -0.44 10.35
N LEU A 222 14.95 -0.52 11.60
CA LEU A 222 13.73 0.09 12.12
C LEU A 222 14.06 0.94 13.35
N TYR A 223 14.46 2.20 13.14
CA TYR A 223 14.64 3.14 14.24
C TYR A 223 13.30 3.74 14.63
N SER A 224 12.96 3.67 15.92
CA SER A 224 11.68 4.13 16.48
C SER A 224 11.90 4.81 17.84
N LYS A 225 12.84 5.76 17.91
CA LYS A 225 12.98 6.62 19.10
C LYS A 225 11.87 7.68 19.11
N ASP A 226 11.59 8.26 20.28
CA ASP A 226 10.61 9.34 20.45
C ASP A 226 10.89 10.56 19.56
N ALA A 227 12.15 10.78 19.17
CA ALA A 227 12.51 11.81 18.20
C ALA A 227 12.00 11.54 16.76
N CYS A 228 11.61 10.30 16.45
CA CYS A 228 10.91 9.92 15.22
C CYS A 228 9.39 9.80 15.44
N ALA A 229 8.90 10.06 16.65
CA ALA A 229 7.50 9.86 17.01
C ALA A 229 6.64 11.00 16.46
N GLY A 230 5.91 10.70 15.39
CA GLY A 230 4.60 11.31 15.18
C GLY A 230 4.56 12.77 14.73
N GLN A 231 5.69 13.39 14.42
CA GLN A 231 5.77 14.83 14.17
C GLN A 231 6.52 15.14 12.86
N GLY A 232 6.23 16.32 12.30
CA GLY A 232 6.85 16.80 11.06
C GLY A 232 6.26 16.27 9.75
N VAL A 233 6.85 16.72 8.64
CA VAL A 233 6.40 16.40 7.28
C VAL A 233 6.45 14.90 7.00
N ALA A 234 7.55 14.23 7.38
CA ALA A 234 7.72 12.78 7.18
C ALA A 234 6.56 11.97 7.76
N TYR A 235 6.14 12.29 8.99
CA TYR A 235 5.05 11.59 9.63
C TYR A 235 3.70 11.84 8.93
N LYS A 236 3.39 13.10 8.57
CA LYS A 236 2.15 13.44 7.86
C LYS A 236 2.07 12.73 6.51
N ALA A 237 3.16 12.74 5.75
CA ALA A 237 3.29 12.06 4.46
C ALA A 237 3.07 10.54 4.61
N LEU A 238 3.73 9.90 5.57
CA LEU A 238 3.60 8.46 5.80
C LEU A 238 2.24 8.05 6.34
N ARG A 239 1.61 8.89 7.16
CA ARG A 239 0.25 8.68 7.65
C ARG A 239 -0.75 8.70 6.50
N LEU A 240 -0.63 9.69 5.61
CA LEU A 240 -1.43 9.75 4.39
C LEU A 240 -1.17 8.52 3.53
N ALA A 241 0.09 8.26 3.17
CA ALA A 241 0.45 7.14 2.31
C ALA A 241 -0.05 5.80 2.84
N ARG A 242 0.16 5.50 4.13
CA ARG A 242 -0.32 4.24 4.74
C ARG A 242 -1.83 4.12 4.66
N ASN A 243 -2.57 5.18 5.00
CA ASN A 243 -4.02 5.16 4.99
C ASN A 243 -4.59 4.91 3.59
N GLU A 244 -4.07 5.62 2.59
CA GLU A 244 -4.60 5.55 1.22
C GLU A 244 -4.20 4.27 0.50
N ILE A 245 -2.98 3.76 0.74
CA ILE A 245 -2.52 2.45 0.25
C ILE A 245 -3.39 1.32 0.83
N GLN A 246 -3.69 1.37 2.13
CA GLN A 246 -4.60 0.42 2.78
C GLN A 246 -6.02 0.52 2.21
N ALA A 247 -6.53 1.75 2.07
CA ALA A 247 -7.88 2.00 1.56
C ALA A 247 -8.08 1.43 0.16
N ILE A 248 -7.17 1.73 -0.79
CA ILE A 248 -7.29 1.23 -2.16
C ILE A 248 -7.07 -0.29 -2.24
N HIS A 249 -6.16 -0.85 -1.42
CA HIS A 249 -5.94 -2.29 -1.33
C HIS A 249 -7.20 -3.03 -0.89
N HIS A 250 -7.90 -2.51 0.11
CA HIS A 250 -9.12 -3.14 0.62
C HIS A 250 -10.31 -2.96 -0.33
N LEU A 251 -10.42 -1.80 -1.00
CA LEU A 251 -11.39 -1.64 -2.10
C LEU A 251 -11.16 -2.68 -3.21
N ALA A 252 -9.91 -2.92 -3.59
CA ALA A 252 -9.56 -3.96 -4.55
C ALA A 252 -9.86 -5.38 -4.02
N THR A 253 -9.56 -5.64 -2.75
CA THR A 253 -9.84 -6.93 -2.11
C THR A 253 -11.33 -7.23 -2.10
N ASP A 254 -12.17 -6.25 -1.78
CA ASP A 254 -13.62 -6.41 -1.78
C ASP A 254 -14.15 -6.64 -3.20
N ALA A 255 -13.62 -5.91 -4.19
CA ALA A 255 -13.97 -6.10 -5.59
C ALA A 255 -13.60 -7.51 -6.09
N VAL A 256 -12.45 -8.02 -5.68
CA VAL A 256 -12.00 -9.38 -6.01
C VAL A 256 -12.84 -10.44 -5.28
N PHE A 257 -13.16 -10.25 -4.00
CA PHE A 257 -14.00 -11.19 -3.25
C PHE A 257 -15.40 -11.29 -3.86
N ARG A 258 -16.01 -10.17 -4.27
CA ARG A 258 -17.31 -10.17 -4.95
C ARG A 258 -17.29 -10.86 -6.32
N GLN A 259 -16.14 -10.86 -7.00
CA GLN A 259 -15.99 -11.54 -8.29
C GLN A 259 -15.85 -13.05 -8.12
N MET A 260 -15.34 -13.55 -7.00
CA MET A 260 -15.08 -14.98 -6.81
C MET A 260 -16.35 -15.71 -6.32
N PRO A 261 -16.99 -16.56 -7.15
CA PRO A 261 -18.30 -17.15 -6.82
C PRO A 261 -18.26 -18.13 -5.65
N TRP A 262 -17.07 -18.60 -5.29
CA TRP A 262 -16.81 -19.51 -4.17
C TRP A 262 -16.61 -18.80 -2.83
N VAL A 263 -16.67 -17.47 -2.78
CA VAL A 263 -16.54 -16.68 -1.55
C VAL A 263 -17.92 -16.45 -0.92
N GLN A 264 -18.09 -16.89 0.33
CA GLN A 264 -19.33 -16.74 1.10
C GLN A 264 -19.28 -15.56 2.08
N GLY A 265 -18.11 -14.96 2.28
CA GLY A 265 -17.91 -13.86 3.21
C GLY A 265 -16.46 -13.46 3.33
N GLU A 266 -16.18 -12.56 4.25
CA GLU A 266 -14.84 -12.13 4.61
C GLU A 266 -14.58 -12.35 6.09
N GLN A 267 -13.34 -12.67 6.43
CA GLN A 267 -12.89 -12.68 7.81
C GLN A 267 -11.85 -11.58 8.01
N ILE A 268 -12.03 -10.77 9.06
CA ILE A 268 -11.14 -9.67 9.43
C ILE A 268 -10.11 -10.17 10.45
N HIS A 269 -8.86 -9.80 10.24
CA HIS A 269 -7.72 -10.19 11.08
C HIS A 269 -6.95 -8.96 11.54
N LEU A 270 -6.49 -8.98 12.79
CA LEU A 270 -5.53 -7.99 13.28
C LEU A 270 -4.17 -8.19 12.61
N SER A 271 -3.45 -7.08 12.42
CA SER A 271 -2.03 -7.14 12.12
C SER A 271 -1.26 -7.75 13.29
N ALA A 272 -0.20 -8.51 13.03
CA ALA A 272 0.70 -9.02 14.07
C ALA A 272 1.39 -7.90 14.89
N ALA A 273 1.35 -6.66 14.42
CA ALA A 273 1.88 -5.48 15.09
C ALA A 273 0.78 -4.59 15.69
N HIS A 274 -0.44 -5.10 15.88
CA HIS A 274 -1.53 -4.39 16.54
C HIS A 274 -1.12 -4.09 18.00
N PRO A 275 -0.94 -2.81 18.38
CA PRO A 275 -0.16 -2.45 19.56
C PRO A 275 -1.01 -2.28 20.83
N VAL A 276 -2.29 -1.90 20.69
CA VAL A 276 -3.18 -1.50 21.77
C VAL A 276 -4.61 -1.83 21.35
N GLU A 277 -5.41 -2.34 22.27
CA GLU A 277 -6.84 -2.60 22.06
C GLU A 277 -7.57 -1.35 21.53
N ASP A 278 -8.28 -1.51 20.42
CA ASP A 278 -9.03 -0.44 19.74
C ASP A 278 -10.31 -0.97 19.05
N GLU A 279 -10.92 -0.15 18.19
CA GLU A 279 -12.13 -0.54 17.46
C GLU A 279 -11.92 -1.75 16.51
N CYS A 280 -10.68 -2.10 16.15
CA CYS A 280 -10.40 -3.32 15.40
C CYS A 280 -10.66 -4.58 16.23
N ASP A 281 -10.38 -4.56 17.54
CA ASP A 281 -10.63 -5.70 18.42
C ASP A 281 -12.12 -6.04 18.47
N THR A 282 -12.97 -5.01 18.49
CA THR A 282 -14.43 -5.20 18.43
C THR A 282 -14.84 -5.86 17.11
N VAL A 283 -14.20 -5.50 15.99
CA VAL A 283 -14.51 -6.09 14.68
C VAL A 283 -14.02 -7.54 14.59
N VAL A 284 -12.79 -7.85 15.01
CA VAL A 284 -12.28 -9.23 14.89
C VAL A 284 -12.94 -10.21 15.86
N ASN A 285 -13.45 -9.71 16.99
CA ASN A 285 -14.23 -10.50 17.96
C ASN A 285 -15.75 -10.41 17.71
N GLY A 286 -16.17 -9.67 16.70
CA GLY A 286 -17.57 -9.49 16.31
C GLY A 286 -18.01 -10.45 15.20
N GLY A 287 -19.06 -10.05 14.47
CA GLY A 287 -19.56 -10.79 13.31
C GLY A 287 -20.13 -12.18 13.66
N ARG A 288 -20.23 -13.04 12.65
CA ARG A 288 -20.77 -14.41 12.82
C ARG A 288 -19.92 -15.20 13.81
N ASP A 289 -20.59 -15.71 14.85
CA ASP A 289 -20.02 -16.48 15.96
C ASP A 289 -18.89 -15.77 16.74
N GLY A 290 -18.79 -14.44 16.67
CA GLY A 290 -17.71 -13.70 17.33
C GLY A 290 -16.32 -13.95 16.73
N LYS A 291 -16.25 -14.34 15.45
CA LYS A 291 -15.00 -14.73 14.76
C LYS A 291 -14.52 -13.70 13.73
N GLY A 292 -15.11 -12.51 13.72
CA GLY A 292 -14.82 -11.45 12.77
C GLY A 292 -15.21 -11.83 11.34
N ILE A 293 -16.25 -12.66 11.19
CA ILE A 293 -16.76 -13.10 9.89
C ILE A 293 -17.98 -12.27 9.51
N TYR A 294 -17.92 -11.65 8.34
CA TYR A 294 -18.90 -10.69 7.83
C TYR A 294 -19.27 -10.96 6.37
N ALA A 295 -20.34 -10.32 5.88
CA ALA A 295 -20.60 -10.30 4.45
C ALA A 295 -19.51 -9.50 3.71
N VAL A 296 -19.26 -9.84 2.44
CA VAL A 296 -18.20 -9.18 1.66
C VAL A 296 -18.45 -7.67 1.54
N GLY A 297 -17.50 -6.88 2.04
CA GLY A 297 -17.56 -5.42 2.06
C GLY A 297 -18.49 -4.82 3.10
N GLU A 298 -19.01 -5.61 4.05
CA GLU A 298 -19.72 -5.09 5.23
C GLU A 298 -18.78 -4.26 6.11
N ILE A 299 -17.55 -4.73 6.30
CA ILE A 299 -16.51 -4.00 7.03
C ILE A 299 -15.65 -3.23 6.04
N SER A 300 -15.63 -1.91 6.15
CA SER A 300 -14.69 -1.08 5.39
C SER A 300 -13.36 -1.02 6.12
N LEU A 301 -12.32 -1.62 5.53
CA LEU A 301 -10.94 -1.40 5.96
C LEU A 301 -10.30 -0.25 5.14
N PRO A 302 -9.36 0.52 5.71
CA PRO A 302 -8.96 0.53 7.12
C PRO A 302 -10.08 1.06 8.04
N ILE A 303 -10.19 0.50 9.26
CA ILE A 303 -11.20 0.91 10.27
C ILE A 303 -10.86 2.30 10.83
N HIS A 304 -9.61 2.47 11.26
CA HIS A 304 -9.03 3.74 11.71
C HIS A 304 -7.80 4.11 10.89
N VAL A 305 -7.35 5.35 11.04
CA VAL A 305 -6.11 5.81 10.40
C VAL A 305 -4.92 5.01 10.96
N GLN A 306 -3.96 4.67 10.09
CA GLN A 306 -2.81 3.78 10.39
C GLN A 306 -3.17 2.31 10.64
N CYS A 307 -4.43 1.89 10.46
CA CYS A 307 -4.83 0.48 10.59
C CYS A 307 -4.06 -0.41 9.58
N LEU A 308 -3.66 -1.59 10.04
CA LEU A 308 -2.96 -2.62 9.25
C LEU A 308 -3.70 -3.97 9.26
N CYS A 309 -4.95 -3.98 9.74
CA CYS A 309 -5.82 -5.16 9.69
C CYS A 309 -6.04 -5.60 8.25
N TYR A 310 -6.37 -6.87 8.05
CA TYR A 310 -6.51 -7.43 6.71
C TYR A 310 -7.66 -8.41 6.60
N LYS A 311 -8.07 -8.69 5.36
CA LYS A 311 -9.18 -9.59 5.04
C LYS A 311 -8.68 -10.92 4.47
N THR A 312 -9.34 -12.02 4.83
CA THR A 312 -9.25 -13.28 4.10
C THR A 312 -10.63 -13.71 3.61
N ALA A 313 -10.69 -14.40 2.48
CA ALA A 313 -11.96 -14.93 2.00
C ALA A 313 -12.43 -16.08 2.89
N VAL A 314 -13.72 -16.08 3.24
CA VAL A 314 -14.40 -17.25 3.78
C VAL A 314 -14.98 -18.01 2.60
N MET A 315 -14.45 -19.21 2.36
CA MET A 315 -14.75 -20.02 1.19
C MET A 315 -15.94 -20.96 1.47
N MET A 316 -16.74 -21.25 0.46
CA MET A 316 -17.62 -22.42 0.49
C MET A 316 -16.81 -23.72 0.57
N SER A 317 -17.44 -24.81 1.00
CA SER A 317 -16.76 -26.11 1.05
C SER A 317 -16.44 -26.63 -0.36
N GLU A 318 -15.42 -27.48 -0.48
CA GLU A 318 -15.07 -28.13 -1.77
C GLU A 318 -16.26 -28.90 -2.36
N ARG A 319 -17.08 -29.53 -1.51
CA ARG A 319 -18.26 -30.27 -1.93
C ARG A 319 -19.33 -29.34 -2.51
N GLU A 320 -19.72 -28.30 -1.77
CA GLU A 320 -20.70 -27.32 -2.25
C GLU A 320 -20.25 -26.69 -3.57
N PHE A 321 -18.96 -26.33 -3.65
CA PHE A 321 -18.37 -25.80 -4.87
C PHE A 321 -18.47 -26.78 -6.05
N THR A 322 -18.06 -28.03 -5.85
CA THR A 322 -18.05 -29.04 -6.91
C THR A 322 -19.46 -29.42 -7.37
N ASP A 323 -20.40 -29.56 -6.42
CA ASP A 323 -21.78 -29.90 -6.73
C ASP A 323 -22.47 -28.75 -7.48
N GLY A 324 -22.29 -27.50 -7.04
CA GLY A 324 -22.77 -26.32 -7.76
C GLY A 324 -22.14 -26.17 -9.14
N LEU A 325 -20.84 -26.47 -9.28
CA LEU A 325 -20.14 -26.38 -10.56
C LEU A 325 -20.67 -27.38 -11.58
N ARG A 326 -20.97 -28.62 -11.15
CA ARG A 326 -21.61 -29.63 -12.01
C ARG A 326 -22.98 -29.16 -12.48
N GLY A 327 -23.82 -28.72 -11.55
CA GLY A 327 -25.18 -28.28 -11.86
C GLY A 327 -25.21 -27.05 -12.78
N TRP A 328 -24.26 -26.14 -12.63
CA TRP A 328 -24.09 -24.99 -13.53
C TRP A 328 -23.68 -25.42 -14.94
N LEU A 329 -22.68 -26.32 -15.06
CA LEU A 329 -22.20 -26.78 -16.36
C LEU A 329 -23.22 -27.62 -17.14
N ASP A 330 -24.02 -28.45 -16.47
CA ASP A 330 -25.04 -29.28 -17.12
C ASP A 330 -26.41 -28.58 -17.25
N GLY A 331 -26.54 -27.36 -16.72
CA GLY A 331 -27.75 -26.55 -16.77
C GLY A 331 -28.85 -26.98 -15.80
N SER A 332 -28.60 -27.95 -14.90
CA SER A 332 -29.57 -28.37 -13.89
C SER A 332 -29.72 -27.39 -12.73
N GLN A 333 -28.74 -26.52 -12.51
CA GLN A 333 -28.76 -25.50 -11.45
C GLN A 333 -28.23 -24.15 -11.96
N PRO A 334 -29.01 -23.05 -11.88
CA PRO A 334 -28.51 -21.72 -12.21
C PRO A 334 -27.46 -21.26 -11.20
N TRP A 335 -26.42 -20.57 -11.69
CA TRP A 335 -25.39 -19.96 -10.85
C TRP A 335 -24.96 -18.59 -11.42
N PRO A 336 -25.76 -17.53 -11.18
CA PRO A 336 -25.53 -16.20 -11.76
C PRO A 336 -24.16 -15.60 -11.45
N GLU A 337 -23.61 -15.90 -10.27
CA GLU A 337 -22.28 -15.45 -9.86
C GLU A 337 -21.19 -16.08 -10.74
N MET A 338 -21.32 -17.36 -11.12
CA MET A 338 -20.42 -18.00 -12.08
C MET A 338 -20.56 -17.42 -13.48
N ASP A 339 -21.78 -17.11 -13.94
CA ASP A 339 -22.00 -16.44 -15.23
C ASP A 339 -21.29 -15.08 -15.27
N ALA A 340 -21.47 -14.27 -14.22
CA ALA A 340 -20.82 -12.97 -14.08
C ALA A 340 -19.29 -13.10 -14.01
N PHE A 341 -18.78 -14.10 -13.29
CA PHE A 341 -17.35 -14.37 -13.20
C PHE A 341 -16.76 -14.79 -14.56
N GLN A 342 -17.42 -15.70 -15.28
CA GLN A 342 -17.03 -16.12 -16.62
C GLN A 342 -16.99 -14.92 -17.57
N GLN A 343 -18.03 -14.07 -17.53
CA GLN A 343 -18.09 -12.87 -18.35
C GLN A 343 -16.96 -11.87 -18.00
N ALA A 344 -16.67 -11.67 -16.71
CA ALA A 344 -15.59 -10.80 -16.26
C ALA A 344 -14.21 -11.28 -16.73
N LEU A 345 -14.04 -12.60 -16.96
CA LEU A 345 -12.84 -13.19 -17.54
C LEU A 345 -12.85 -13.22 -19.09
N GLY A 346 -13.82 -12.59 -19.74
CA GLY A 346 -13.94 -12.57 -21.20
C GLY A 346 -14.48 -13.88 -21.80
N GLY A 347 -15.21 -14.68 -21.01
CA GLY A 347 -15.88 -15.89 -21.45
C GLY A 347 -15.11 -17.19 -21.23
N ASN A 348 -13.82 -17.13 -20.89
CA ASN A 348 -12.96 -18.31 -20.77
C ASN A 348 -12.43 -18.52 -19.34
N LEU A 349 -12.95 -19.53 -18.64
CA LEU A 349 -12.53 -19.89 -17.29
C LEU A 349 -11.13 -20.53 -17.22
N MET A 350 -10.60 -21.05 -18.34
CA MET A 350 -9.30 -21.69 -18.45
C MET A 350 -8.15 -20.73 -18.79
N ILE A 351 -8.44 -19.43 -18.91
CA ILE A 351 -7.44 -18.38 -19.17
C ILE A 351 -6.29 -18.40 -18.15
N ASP A 352 -5.06 -18.15 -18.60
CA ASP A 352 -3.87 -18.19 -17.74
C ASP A 352 -3.66 -16.91 -16.92
N LEU A 353 -4.54 -16.64 -15.95
CA LEU A 353 -4.46 -15.43 -15.10
C LEU A 353 -3.18 -15.36 -14.29
N ILE A 354 -2.53 -16.49 -14.02
CA ILE A 354 -1.29 -16.51 -13.23
C ILE A 354 -0.16 -15.80 -13.96
N ARG A 355 -0.25 -15.64 -15.28
CA ARG A 355 0.73 -14.91 -16.11
C ARG A 355 0.33 -13.46 -16.40
N SER A 356 -0.86 -13.01 -15.96
CA SER A 356 -1.27 -11.60 -16.10
C SER A 356 -0.26 -10.67 -15.45
N GLN A 357 0.15 -9.61 -16.14
CA GLN A 357 1.06 -8.60 -15.57
C GLN A 357 0.51 -8.04 -14.25
N ILE A 358 -0.77 -7.69 -14.18
CA ILE A 358 -1.42 -7.18 -12.96
C ILE A 358 -1.33 -8.21 -11.81
N ALA A 359 -1.61 -9.49 -12.09
CA ALA A 359 -1.53 -10.53 -11.06
C ALA A 359 -0.09 -10.73 -10.54
N GLN A 360 0.91 -10.53 -11.39
CA GLN A 360 2.33 -10.72 -11.04
C GLN A 360 2.84 -9.69 -10.03
N HIS A 361 2.18 -8.55 -9.84
CA HIS A 361 2.52 -7.60 -8.77
C HIS A 361 2.57 -8.27 -7.40
N LEU A 362 1.67 -9.23 -7.14
CA LEU A 362 1.72 -10.00 -5.90
C LEU A 362 3.03 -10.79 -5.77
N ALA A 363 3.43 -11.55 -6.80
CA ALA A 363 4.67 -12.33 -6.77
C ALA A 363 5.90 -11.42 -6.62
N ARG A 364 5.92 -10.31 -7.35
CA ARG A 364 6.95 -9.26 -7.29
C ARG A 364 7.17 -8.81 -5.84
N TRP A 365 6.11 -8.36 -5.17
CA TRP A 365 6.18 -7.92 -3.77
C TRP A 365 6.35 -9.06 -2.76
N VAL A 366 6.10 -10.32 -3.12
CA VAL A 366 6.30 -11.50 -2.24
C VAL A 366 7.70 -12.10 -2.33
N PHE A 367 8.38 -11.97 -3.47
CA PHE A 367 9.64 -12.67 -3.73
C PHE A 367 10.81 -11.76 -4.08
N GLU A 368 10.59 -10.64 -4.75
CA GLU A 368 11.65 -9.78 -5.30
C GLU A 368 12.02 -8.64 -4.36
N ASP A 369 13.22 -8.09 -4.52
CA ASP A 369 13.63 -6.87 -3.84
C ASP A 369 13.06 -5.64 -4.59
N PRO A 370 12.18 -4.81 -3.99
CA PRO A 370 11.62 -3.62 -4.61
C PRO A 370 12.69 -2.57 -4.95
N TYR A 371 13.88 -2.66 -4.37
CA TYR A 371 15.01 -1.81 -4.72
C TYR A 371 15.75 -2.26 -5.98
N THR A 372 15.31 -3.36 -6.62
CA THR A 372 15.83 -3.85 -7.91
C THR A 372 14.77 -3.85 -9.00
N PHE A 373 13.66 -3.15 -8.77
CA PHE A 373 12.67 -2.85 -9.79
C PHE A 373 13.31 -1.87 -10.77
N ASN A 374 13.77 -2.36 -11.92
CA ASN A 374 14.27 -1.51 -13.01
C ASN A 374 13.11 -0.84 -13.72
#